data_AF-A0A9W9Z8Y3-F1
#
_entry.id   AF-A0A9W9Z8Y3-F1
#
_cell.length_a   1.000
_cell.length_b   1.000
_cell.length_c   1.000
_cell.angle_alpha   90.00
_cell.angle_beta   90.00
_cell.angle_gamma   90.00
#
_symmetry.space_group_name_H-M   'P 1'
#
loop_
_entity.id
_entity.type
_entity.pdbx_description
1 polymer ?
#
loop_
_entity_poly.entity_id
_entity_poly.type
_entity_poly.pdbx_seq_one_letter_code
_entity_poly.pdbx_strand_id
1 'polypeptide(L)'
;MPDGLAISFGSEALQFGKTFPGIVPYIGVHSIMGWSPIFRDIVMALGVINASRDSCNFVLTQQGPGHSVAIVIGGSCDVLNTCPNSYVLTLKRRRGFVKLALETGSPLVPVFGFGQNNVFSRQPKVRFLQNYQTGRSRWEKWVKICLKSAILVPFARFGIMPDPRPITVVAGSPIPVEKVESPSAEQINELHSQYVGKLKELFDEHRDACGELKDTELVIQ
;
A
#
# COMPACT_ATOMS: atom_id res chain seq x y z
N MET A 1 -5.44 5.24 -1.77
CA MET A 1 -4.40 5.82 -2.67
C MET A 1 -3.07 5.76 -1.94
N PRO A 2 -1.92 5.57 -2.62
CA PRO A 2 -0.64 5.32 -1.94
C PRO A 2 0.00 6.58 -1.32
N ASP A 3 -0.71 7.70 -1.21
CA ASP A 3 -0.16 8.99 -0.79
C ASP A 3 0.45 8.91 0.62
N GLY A 4 -0.23 8.22 1.55
CA GLY A 4 0.33 7.98 2.88
C GLY A 4 1.61 7.12 2.86
N LEU A 5 1.71 6.15 1.95
CA LEU A 5 2.93 5.36 1.78
C LEU A 5 4.08 6.22 1.26
N ALA A 6 3.81 7.03 0.22
CA ALA A 6 4.81 7.87 -0.42
C ALA A 6 5.37 8.94 0.53
N ILE A 7 4.50 9.62 1.28
CA ILE A 7 4.94 10.66 2.22
C ILE A 7 5.64 10.06 3.44
N SER A 8 5.10 8.97 4.01
CA SER A 8 5.62 8.42 5.27
C SER A 8 6.93 7.66 5.09
N PHE A 9 7.11 6.95 3.98
CA PHE A 9 8.28 6.09 3.75
C PHE A 9 9.19 6.60 2.63
N GLY A 10 8.74 7.52 1.79
CA GLY A 10 9.53 8.05 0.67
C GLY A 10 10.14 9.42 0.94
N SER A 11 9.90 9.99 2.12
CA SER A 11 10.37 11.32 2.47
C SER A 11 10.65 11.46 3.97
N GLU A 12 11.43 12.47 4.34
CA GLU A 12 11.68 12.84 5.74
C GLU A 12 10.61 13.79 6.32
N ALA A 13 9.47 13.96 5.64
CA ALA A 13 8.40 14.86 6.10
C ALA A 13 7.84 14.47 7.48
N LEU A 14 7.83 13.17 7.80
CA LEU A 14 7.43 12.63 9.11
C LEU A 14 8.62 12.24 10.00
N GLN A 15 9.83 12.70 9.67
CA GLN A 15 11.07 12.36 10.40
C GLN A 15 11.28 10.84 10.50
N PHE A 16 11.12 10.14 9.37
CA PHE A 16 11.20 8.68 9.32
C PHE A 16 12.54 8.18 9.86
N GLY A 17 13.66 8.76 9.42
CA GLY A 17 14.99 8.35 9.88
C GLY A 17 15.24 8.55 11.39
N LYS A 18 14.48 9.42 12.05
CA LYS A 18 14.52 9.56 13.51
C LYS A 18 13.63 8.55 14.23
N THR A 19 12.47 8.24 13.63
CA THR A 19 11.50 7.31 14.20
C THR A 19 11.96 5.86 14.06
N PHE A 20 12.61 5.54 12.93
CA PHE A 20 13.11 4.22 12.57
C PHE A 20 14.60 4.30 12.23
N PRO A 21 15.47 4.54 13.25
CA PRO A 21 16.90 4.71 13.02
C PRO A 21 17.53 3.44 12.42
N GLY A 22 18.36 3.61 11.40
CA GLY A 22 19.04 2.52 10.72
C GLY A 22 18.18 1.74 9.72
N ILE A 23 16.94 2.18 9.46
CA ILE A 23 16.08 1.59 8.44
C ILE A 23 16.04 2.49 7.20
N VAL A 24 16.37 1.90 6.04
CA VAL A 24 16.26 2.54 4.72
C VAL A 24 15.05 1.94 3.99
N PRO A 25 13.96 2.71 3.82
CA PRO A 25 12.76 2.22 3.15
C PRO A 25 12.84 2.36 1.63
N TYR A 26 12.41 1.31 0.91
CA TYR A 26 12.18 1.34 -0.53
C TYR A 26 10.70 1.17 -0.81
N ILE A 27 10.14 2.02 -1.69
CA ILE A 27 8.72 1.96 -2.04
C ILE A 27 8.53 1.07 -3.26
N GLY A 28 7.79 -0.03 -3.08
CA GLY A 28 7.40 -0.90 -4.18
C GLY A 28 6.16 -0.38 -4.92
N VAL A 29 6.33 0.05 -6.17
CA VAL A 29 5.23 0.47 -7.06
C VAL A 29 5.08 -0.47 -8.25
N HIS A 30 3.86 -0.56 -8.79
CA HIS A 30 3.63 -1.28 -10.04
C HIS A 30 4.43 -0.62 -11.18
N SER A 31 4.91 -1.44 -12.13
CA SER A 31 5.90 -1.16 -13.20
C SER A 31 5.68 0.05 -14.15
N ILE A 32 4.72 0.94 -13.89
CA ILE A 32 4.46 2.11 -14.74
C ILE A 32 5.65 3.09 -14.80
N MET A 33 6.52 3.09 -13.79
CA MET A 33 7.68 4.00 -13.72
C MET A 33 8.74 3.77 -14.81
N GLY A 34 8.66 2.70 -15.60
CA GLY A 34 9.66 2.36 -16.63
C GLY A 34 9.48 3.05 -17.99
N TRP A 35 8.50 3.93 -18.18
CA TRP A 35 8.16 4.49 -19.50
C TRP A 35 9.12 5.58 -20.01
N SER A 36 9.85 6.28 -19.14
CA SER A 36 10.86 7.28 -19.52
C SER A 36 12.16 7.04 -18.73
N PRO A 37 13.33 6.92 -19.39
CA PRO A 37 14.60 6.66 -18.71
C PRO A 37 14.93 7.73 -17.65
N ILE A 38 14.74 9.01 -17.98
CA ILE A 38 15.03 10.12 -17.06
C ILE A 38 14.11 10.06 -15.84
N PHE A 39 12.81 9.85 -16.07
CA PHE A 39 11.86 9.74 -14.97
C PHE A 39 12.20 8.54 -14.09
N ARG A 40 12.47 7.37 -14.69
CA ARG A 40 12.87 6.15 -14.01
C ARG A 40 14.05 6.38 -13.07
N ASP A 41 15.13 6.99 -13.56
CA ASP A 41 16.34 7.20 -12.77
C ASP A 41 16.09 8.15 -11.59
N ILE A 42 15.27 9.20 -11.79
CA ILE A 42 14.82 10.08 -10.71
C ILE A 42 14.04 9.29 -9.65
N VAL A 43 13.07 8.46 -10.04
CA VAL A 43 12.28 7.73 -9.05
C VAL A 43 13.10 6.67 -8.31
N MET A 44 14.02 6.01 -9.01
CA MET A 44 14.95 5.06 -8.40
C MET A 44 15.90 5.75 -7.41
N ALA A 45 16.39 6.94 -7.72
CA ALA A 45 17.19 7.75 -6.79
C ALA A 45 16.39 8.16 -5.53
N LEU A 46 15.07 8.27 -5.64
CA LEU A 46 14.15 8.50 -4.52
C LEU A 46 13.74 7.22 -3.78
N GLY A 47 14.41 6.08 -4.02
CA GLY A 47 14.15 4.81 -3.33
C GLY A 47 12.91 4.07 -3.84
N VAL A 48 12.36 4.43 -5.00
CA VAL A 48 11.20 3.75 -5.57
C VAL A 48 11.65 2.60 -6.48
N ILE A 49 11.14 1.41 -6.20
CA ILE A 49 11.46 0.17 -6.93
C ILE A 49 10.19 -0.43 -7.56
N ASN A 50 10.39 -1.33 -8.53
CA ASN A 50 9.29 -2.14 -9.02
C ASN A 50 8.85 -3.12 -7.92
N ALA A 51 7.55 -3.23 -7.66
CA ALA A 51 6.96 -4.22 -6.74
C ALA A 51 7.01 -5.66 -7.29
N SER A 52 8.02 -5.99 -8.11
CA SER A 52 8.29 -7.35 -8.56
C SER A 52 8.98 -8.14 -7.46
N ARG A 53 8.77 -9.46 -7.46
CA ARG A 53 9.40 -10.36 -6.49
C ARG A 53 10.92 -10.22 -6.50
N ASP A 54 11.52 -10.17 -7.68
CA ASP A 54 12.98 -10.12 -7.83
C ASP A 54 13.56 -8.81 -7.29
N SER A 55 12.90 -7.68 -7.52
CA SER A 55 13.35 -6.38 -7.00
C SER A 55 13.25 -6.35 -5.47
N CYS A 56 12.15 -6.86 -4.91
CA CYS A 56 11.97 -6.92 -3.47
C CYS A 56 12.97 -7.89 -2.83
N ASN A 57 13.21 -9.05 -3.45
CA ASN A 57 14.21 -10.02 -2.99
C ASN A 57 15.62 -9.42 -3.00
N PHE A 58 15.98 -8.69 -4.05
CA PHE A 58 17.26 -8.01 -4.16
C PHE A 58 17.47 -7.01 -3.02
N VAL A 59 16.47 -6.17 -2.72
CA VAL A 59 16.57 -5.22 -1.60
C VAL A 59 16.71 -5.93 -0.26
N LEU A 60 15.92 -6.99 -0.03
CA LEU A 60 15.91 -7.70 1.26
C LEU A 60 17.14 -8.61 1.48
N THR A 61 17.89 -8.97 0.43
CA THR A 61 19.02 -9.92 0.54
C THR A 61 20.37 -9.33 0.15
N GLN A 62 20.44 -8.50 -0.88
CA GLN A 62 21.71 -8.03 -1.47
C GLN A 62 22.13 -6.64 -1.00
N GLN A 63 21.20 -5.79 -0.55
CA GLN A 63 21.54 -4.44 -0.04
C GLN A 63 22.10 -4.46 1.39
N GLY A 64 21.96 -5.59 2.10
CA GLY A 64 22.43 -5.74 3.47
C GLY A 64 21.41 -5.31 4.53
N PRO A 65 21.76 -5.40 5.82
CA PRO A 65 20.84 -5.13 6.93
C PRO A 65 20.36 -3.67 6.93
N GLY A 66 19.16 -3.44 7.48
CA GLY A 66 18.53 -2.11 7.56
C GLY A 66 17.69 -1.73 6.34
N HIS A 67 17.76 -2.46 5.22
CA HIS A 67 16.98 -2.14 4.03
C HIS A 67 15.61 -2.83 4.11
N SER A 68 14.54 -2.05 3.89
CA SER A 68 13.15 -2.53 3.99
C SER A 68 12.35 -2.19 2.74
N VAL A 69 11.28 -2.94 2.48
CA VAL A 69 10.40 -2.70 1.33
C VAL A 69 8.98 -2.42 1.80
N ALA A 70 8.46 -1.25 1.47
CA ALA A 70 7.11 -0.82 1.77
C ALA A 70 6.22 -0.99 0.52
N ILE A 71 5.16 -1.81 0.61
CA ILE A 71 4.30 -2.18 -0.53
C ILE A 71 2.82 -2.07 -0.16
N VAL A 72 2.03 -1.43 -1.04
CA VAL A 72 0.56 -1.53 -0.96
C VAL A 72 0.10 -2.86 -1.57
N ILE A 73 -0.26 -3.82 -0.72
CA ILE A 73 -0.50 -5.22 -1.12
C ILE A 73 -1.65 -5.37 -2.13
N GLY A 74 -2.78 -4.68 -1.95
CA GLY A 74 -3.90 -4.76 -2.88
C GLY A 74 -3.75 -3.86 -4.12
N GLY A 75 -2.81 -2.91 -4.08
CA GLY A 75 -2.42 -2.05 -5.21
C GLY A 75 -3.61 -1.41 -5.91
N SER A 76 -3.73 -1.62 -7.22
CA SER A 76 -4.83 -1.06 -8.02
C SER A 76 -6.23 -1.49 -7.57
N CYS A 77 -6.39 -2.67 -6.94
CA CYS A 77 -7.70 -3.14 -6.49
C CYS A 77 -8.21 -2.30 -5.32
N ASP A 78 -7.34 -1.94 -4.39
CA ASP A 78 -7.71 -1.12 -3.22
C ASP A 78 -8.11 0.29 -3.64
N VAL A 79 -7.44 0.86 -4.64
CA VAL A 79 -7.83 2.15 -5.26
C VAL A 79 -9.22 2.05 -5.91
N LEU A 80 -9.49 0.95 -6.61
CA LEU A 80 -10.77 0.74 -7.27
C LEU A 80 -11.91 0.50 -6.28
N ASN A 81 -11.62 -0.08 -5.12
CA ASN A 81 -12.59 -0.33 -4.05
C ASN A 81 -12.66 0.79 -3.01
N THR A 82 -11.94 1.90 -3.21
CA THR A 82 -12.03 3.06 -2.34
C THR A 82 -13.46 3.59 -2.32
N CYS A 83 -14.05 3.60 -1.13
CA CYS A 83 -15.39 4.08 -0.82
C CYS A 83 -15.35 4.90 0.47
N PRO A 84 -16.14 5.97 0.60
CA PRO A 84 -16.24 6.72 1.86
C PRO A 84 -16.69 5.79 3.00
N ASN A 85 -16.13 5.99 4.20
CA ASN A 85 -16.51 5.29 5.44
C ASN A 85 -16.42 3.75 5.39
N SER A 86 -15.63 3.17 4.49
CA SER A 86 -15.34 1.74 4.48
C SER A 86 -13.96 1.48 3.91
N TYR A 87 -13.21 0.57 4.54
CA TYR A 87 -11.90 0.13 4.08
C TYR A 87 -12.00 -1.26 3.47
N VAL A 88 -11.92 -1.34 2.14
CA VAL A 88 -11.96 -2.62 1.43
C VAL A 88 -10.56 -2.98 0.93
N LEU A 89 -9.88 -3.86 1.66
CA LEU A 89 -8.51 -4.29 1.37
C LEU A 89 -8.49 -5.63 0.63
N THR A 90 -7.77 -5.67 -0.49
CA THR A 90 -7.58 -6.89 -1.29
C THR A 90 -6.37 -7.68 -0.78
N LEU A 91 -6.50 -8.32 0.37
CA LEU A 91 -5.41 -9.00 1.08
C LEU A 91 -5.60 -10.53 1.17
N LYS A 92 -6.84 -11.04 1.16
CA LYS A 92 -7.14 -12.46 1.44
C LYS A 92 -6.47 -13.42 0.46
N ARG A 93 -6.42 -13.05 -0.82
CA ARG A 93 -5.78 -13.84 -1.89
C ARG A 93 -4.32 -13.49 -2.15
N ARG A 94 -3.79 -12.43 -1.54
CA ARG A 94 -2.44 -11.90 -1.81
C ARG A 94 -1.45 -12.49 -0.82
N ARG A 95 -0.81 -13.59 -1.19
CA ARG A 95 0.15 -14.31 -0.32
C ARG A 95 1.62 -14.18 -0.75
N GLY A 96 1.88 -13.51 -1.87
CA GLY A 96 3.23 -13.41 -2.44
C GLY A 96 4.24 -12.70 -1.54
N PHE A 97 3.79 -11.67 -0.80
CA PHE A 97 4.66 -10.95 0.13
C PHE A 97 5.04 -11.80 1.34
N VAL A 98 4.12 -12.63 1.84
CA VAL A 98 4.36 -13.58 2.93
C VAL A 98 5.36 -14.64 2.51
N LYS A 99 5.17 -15.19 1.30
CA LYS A 99 6.12 -16.14 0.72
C LYS A 99 7.53 -15.54 0.63
N LEU A 100 7.65 -14.30 0.15
CA LEU A 100 8.93 -13.61 0.07
C LEU A 100 9.55 -13.35 1.46
N ALA A 101 8.74 -12.97 2.44
CA ALA A 101 9.21 -12.78 3.81
C ALA A 101 9.78 -14.08 4.41
N LEU A 102 9.10 -15.22 4.21
CA LEU A 102 9.59 -16.53 4.63
C LEU A 102 10.90 -16.91 3.93
N GLU A 103 11.01 -16.69 2.61
CA GLU A 103 12.22 -17.02 1.85
C GLU A 103 13.44 -16.17 2.23
N THR A 104 13.19 -14.92 2.64
CA THR A 104 14.25 -13.97 3.00
C THR A 104 14.54 -13.95 4.51
N GLY A 105 13.63 -14.44 5.35
CA GLY A 105 13.66 -14.26 6.81
C GLY A 105 13.37 -12.82 7.23
N SER A 106 12.71 -12.02 6.38
CA SER A 106 12.45 -10.62 6.66
C SER A 106 11.21 -10.47 7.55
N PRO A 107 11.28 -9.73 8.67
CA PRO A 107 10.11 -9.46 9.51
C PRO A 107 9.02 -8.72 8.73
N LEU A 108 7.76 -9.05 9.01
CA LEU A 108 6.61 -8.37 8.42
C LEU A 108 6.07 -7.31 9.38
N VAL A 109 5.94 -6.06 8.94
CA VAL A 109 5.34 -4.99 9.74
C VAL A 109 3.98 -4.64 9.17
N PRO A 110 2.87 -4.83 9.92
CA PRO A 110 1.56 -4.39 9.48
C PRO A 110 1.50 -2.85 9.54
N VAL A 111 1.11 -2.22 8.45
CA VAL A 111 0.97 -0.76 8.34
C VAL A 111 -0.42 -0.43 7.81
N PHE A 112 -1.11 0.49 8.46
CA PHE A 112 -2.44 0.94 8.06
C PHE A 112 -2.50 2.46 7.87
N GLY A 113 -3.23 2.91 6.85
CA GLY A 113 -3.40 4.33 6.54
C GLY A 113 -4.85 4.77 6.68
N PHE A 114 -5.16 5.51 7.74
CA PHE A 114 -6.48 6.11 7.99
C PHE A 114 -6.69 7.41 7.21
N GLY A 115 -7.95 7.79 7.00
CA GLY A 115 -8.35 9.02 6.31
C GLY A 115 -8.20 8.99 4.78
N GLN A 116 -7.45 8.05 4.20
CA GLN A 116 -7.15 8.02 2.76
C GLN A 116 -8.41 7.94 1.88
N ASN A 117 -9.43 7.20 2.31
CA ASN A 117 -10.67 7.05 1.53
C ASN A 117 -11.53 8.32 1.55
N ASN A 118 -11.29 9.20 2.52
CA ASN A 118 -12.04 10.41 2.76
C ASN A 118 -11.46 11.61 1.99
N VAL A 119 -10.22 11.54 1.51
CA VAL A 119 -9.53 12.62 0.77
C VAL A 119 -10.22 12.96 -0.56
N PHE A 120 -10.85 11.98 -1.20
CA PHE A 120 -11.58 12.17 -2.46
C PHE A 120 -13.09 11.98 -2.26
N SER A 121 -13.68 12.69 -1.29
CA SER A 121 -15.11 12.54 -0.97
C SER A 121 -16.04 12.88 -2.13
N ARG A 122 -15.56 13.70 -3.07
CA ARG A 122 -16.24 14.10 -4.31
C ARG A 122 -15.99 13.11 -5.45
N GLN A 123 -15.96 11.80 -5.18
CA GLN A 123 -15.89 10.83 -6.28
C GLN A 123 -17.09 11.06 -7.21
N PRO A 124 -16.88 11.20 -8.53
CA PRO A 124 -17.97 11.33 -9.47
C PRO A 124 -18.90 10.13 -9.28
N LYS A 125 -20.19 10.36 -8.96
CA LYS A 125 -21.24 9.32 -8.89
C LYS A 125 -21.58 8.80 -10.29
N VAL A 126 -20.56 8.44 -11.07
CA VAL A 126 -20.74 7.86 -12.40
C VAL A 126 -20.94 6.37 -12.18
N ARG A 127 -22.11 5.85 -12.60
CA ARG A 127 -22.48 4.43 -12.46
C ARG A 127 -21.43 3.48 -13.07
N PHE A 128 -20.68 3.95 -14.07
CA PHE A 128 -19.53 3.26 -14.67
C PHE A 128 -18.26 3.19 -13.80
N LEU A 129 -18.11 4.05 -12.78
CA LEU A 129 -16.96 4.09 -11.85
C LEU A 129 -17.14 3.21 -10.62
N GLN A 130 -18.33 2.65 -10.39
CA GLN A 130 -18.58 1.70 -9.31
C GLN A 130 -18.01 0.30 -9.66
N ASN A 131 -17.66 -0.45 -8.60
CA ASN A 131 -17.15 -1.81 -8.54
C ASN A 131 -16.49 -2.35 -9.81
N TYR A 132 -15.15 -2.36 -9.85
CA TYR A 132 -14.42 -3.07 -10.90
C TYR A 132 -14.50 -4.58 -10.65
N GLN A 133 -15.28 -5.28 -11.47
CA GLN A 133 -15.26 -6.73 -11.52
C GLN A 133 -14.00 -7.21 -12.25
N THR A 134 -13.28 -8.14 -11.64
CA THR A 134 -12.16 -8.87 -12.26
C THR A 134 -12.62 -9.53 -13.58
N GLY A 135 -11.96 -9.22 -14.70
CA GLY A 135 -12.29 -9.78 -16.03
C GLY A 135 -12.45 -8.74 -17.16
N ARG A 136 -12.47 -7.43 -16.86
CA ARG A 136 -12.57 -6.36 -17.87
C ARG A 136 -11.23 -5.96 -18.49
N SER A 137 -11.28 -5.16 -19.56
CA SER A 137 -10.10 -4.76 -20.34
C SER A 137 -9.09 -3.98 -19.50
N ARG A 138 -7.79 -4.15 -19.80
CA ARG A 138 -6.70 -3.39 -19.14
C ARG A 138 -6.89 -1.88 -19.29
N TRP A 139 -7.43 -1.44 -20.43
CA TRP A 139 -7.71 -0.03 -20.69
C TRP A 139 -8.77 0.53 -19.74
N GLU A 140 -9.89 -0.17 -19.58
CA GLU A 140 -10.94 0.24 -18.63
C GLU A 140 -10.41 0.33 -17.20
N LYS A 141 -9.57 -0.64 -16.80
CA LYS A 141 -8.91 -0.62 -15.50
C LYS A 141 -8.07 0.65 -15.31
N TRP A 142 -7.24 0.99 -16.30
CA TRP A 142 -6.40 2.19 -16.26
C TRP A 142 -7.21 3.48 -16.23
N VAL A 143 -8.22 3.62 -17.09
CA VAL A 143 -9.11 4.79 -17.12
C VAL A 143 -9.78 4.99 -15.76
N LYS A 144 -10.30 3.92 -15.14
CA LYS A 144 -10.93 3.99 -13.81
C LYS A 144 -9.94 4.35 -12.71
N ILE A 145 -8.71 3.83 -12.76
CA ILE A 145 -7.64 4.22 -11.83
C ILE A 145 -7.40 5.71 -11.98
N CYS A 146 -7.11 6.21 -13.18
CA CYS A 146 -6.80 7.63 -13.41
C CYS A 146 -7.92 8.58 -12.96
N LEU A 147 -9.19 8.18 -13.19
CA LEU A 147 -10.36 8.95 -12.75
C LEU A 147 -10.52 8.96 -11.22
N LYS A 148 -10.20 7.84 -10.54
CA LYS A 148 -10.26 7.76 -9.07
C LYS A 148 -9.04 8.36 -8.38
N SER A 149 -7.87 8.30 -9.01
CA SER A 149 -6.60 8.71 -8.41
C SER A 149 -6.23 10.16 -8.69
N ALA A 150 -7.10 10.93 -9.35
CA ALA A 150 -6.88 12.33 -9.74
C ALA A 150 -5.56 12.59 -10.54
N ILE A 151 -4.89 11.54 -11.02
CA ILE A 151 -3.60 11.62 -11.74
C ILE A 151 -3.72 12.47 -13.03
N LEU A 152 -4.94 12.62 -13.57
CA LEU A 152 -5.21 13.43 -14.76
C LEU A 152 -5.65 14.87 -14.49
N VAL A 153 -5.75 15.33 -13.23
CA VAL A 153 -6.22 16.69 -12.93
C VAL A 153 -5.19 17.57 -12.21
N PRO A 154 -3.91 17.68 -12.65
CA PRO A 154 -3.03 18.72 -12.10
C PRO A 154 -3.39 20.14 -12.58
N PHE A 155 -4.21 20.30 -13.63
CA PHE A 155 -4.38 21.57 -14.35
C PHE A 155 -5.80 22.13 -14.44
N ALA A 156 -6.81 21.51 -13.81
CA ALA A 156 -8.15 22.06 -13.88
C ALA A 156 -8.45 22.95 -12.67
N ARG A 157 -8.56 24.25 -12.94
CA ARG A 157 -9.30 25.28 -12.17
C ARG A 157 -10.79 24.91 -11.93
N PHE A 158 -11.17 23.65 -12.16
CA PHE A 158 -12.54 23.11 -12.26
C PHE A 158 -12.67 21.70 -11.65
N GLY A 159 -12.31 21.52 -10.37
CA GLY A 159 -13.25 20.82 -9.49
C GLY A 159 -12.97 19.41 -8.95
N ILE A 160 -11.75 18.87 -8.96
CA ILE A 160 -11.41 17.65 -8.17
C ILE A 160 -10.09 17.85 -7.42
N MET A 161 -10.08 18.79 -6.48
CA MET A 161 -8.99 18.93 -5.51
C MET A 161 -9.24 17.96 -4.35
N PRO A 162 -8.20 17.27 -3.82
CA PRO A 162 -8.35 16.48 -2.60
C PRO A 162 -8.87 17.38 -1.48
N ASP A 163 -9.86 16.89 -0.72
CA ASP A 163 -10.30 17.58 0.48
C ASP A 163 -9.15 17.59 1.49
N PRO A 164 -8.91 18.71 2.20
CA PRO A 164 -7.85 18.83 3.19
C PRO A 164 -8.21 18.03 4.45
N ARG A 165 -8.12 16.71 4.35
CA ARG A 165 -8.38 15.77 5.44
C ARG A 165 -7.07 15.11 5.88
N PRO A 166 -6.86 14.93 7.19
CA PRO A 166 -5.65 14.28 7.68
C PRO A 166 -5.59 12.84 7.19
N ILE A 167 -4.38 12.41 6.80
CA ILE A 167 -4.05 11.01 6.56
C ILE A 167 -3.11 10.60 7.69
N THR A 168 -3.48 9.55 8.43
CA THR A 168 -2.69 9.04 9.55
C THR A 168 -2.18 7.66 9.19
N VAL A 169 -0.86 7.48 9.19
CA VAL A 169 -0.24 6.18 8.95
C VAL A 169 0.24 5.61 10.27
N VAL A 170 -0.24 4.42 10.61
CA VAL A 170 0.12 3.71 11.82
C VAL A 170 0.90 2.45 11.45
N ALA A 171 2.08 2.28 12.04
CA ALA A 171 2.88 1.07 11.93
C ALA A 171 2.72 0.23 13.21
N GLY A 172 2.37 -1.03 13.04
CA GLY A 172 2.26 -1.98 14.15
C GLY A 172 3.58 -2.63 14.52
N SER A 173 3.51 -3.60 15.44
CA SER A 173 4.68 -4.36 15.87
C SER A 173 5.19 -5.31 14.77
N PRO A 174 6.51 -5.48 14.63
CA PRO A 174 7.08 -6.42 13.68
C PRO A 174 6.71 -7.85 14.04
N ILE A 175 6.32 -8.64 13.04
CA ILE A 175 6.10 -10.07 13.13
C ILE A 175 7.42 -10.74 12.74
N PRO A 176 8.11 -11.41 13.67
CA PRO A 176 9.36 -12.11 13.38
C PRO A 176 9.08 -13.28 12.42
N VAL A 177 9.98 -13.49 11.46
CA VAL A 177 9.84 -14.54 10.45
C VAL A 177 11.14 -15.34 10.40
N GLU A 178 11.02 -16.65 10.59
CA GLU A 178 12.15 -17.55 10.39
C GLU A 178 12.33 -17.84 8.90
N LYS A 179 13.59 -17.86 8.44
CA LYS A 179 13.91 -18.08 7.04
C LYS A 179 13.67 -19.54 6.65
N VAL A 180 12.88 -19.76 5.59
CA VAL A 180 12.59 -21.09 5.03
C VAL A 180 12.83 -21.05 3.52
N GLU A 181 13.73 -21.86 3.00
CA GLU A 181 14.10 -21.86 1.56
C GLU A 181 12.93 -22.19 0.63
N SER A 182 12.08 -23.13 1.04
CA SER A 182 10.88 -23.54 0.29
C SER A 182 9.67 -23.59 1.24
N PRO A 183 9.00 -22.45 1.48
CA PRO A 183 7.91 -22.37 2.43
C PRO A 183 6.70 -23.17 1.96
N SER A 184 6.13 -23.98 2.86
CA SER A 184 4.92 -24.75 2.59
C SER A 184 3.70 -23.83 2.48
N ALA A 185 2.64 -24.32 1.84
CA ALA A 185 1.37 -23.58 1.76
C ALA A 185 0.77 -23.31 3.15
N GLU A 186 0.98 -24.22 4.10
CA GLU A 186 0.53 -24.11 5.49
C GLU A 186 1.26 -22.98 6.22
N GLN A 187 2.59 -22.93 6.14
CA GLN A 187 3.39 -21.85 6.73
C GLN A 187 3.01 -20.48 6.16
N ILE A 188 2.79 -20.41 4.84
CA ILE A 188 2.34 -19.18 4.18
C ILE A 188 0.95 -18.77 4.70
N ASN A 189 0.02 -19.71 4.85
CA ASN A 189 -1.33 -19.41 5.31
C ASN A 189 -1.35 -19.01 6.79
N GLU A 190 -0.53 -19.64 7.61
CA GLU A 190 -0.40 -19.33 9.03
C GLU A 190 0.14 -17.91 9.22
N LEU A 191 1.30 -17.59 8.63
CA LEU A 191 1.89 -16.26 8.73
C LEU A 191 0.99 -15.18 8.10
N HIS A 192 0.31 -15.50 6.99
CA HIS A 192 -0.68 -14.60 6.40
C HIS A 192 -1.86 -14.32 7.34
N SER A 193 -2.35 -15.35 8.03
CA SER A 193 -3.45 -15.20 9.00
C SER A 193 -3.02 -14.38 10.21
N GLN A 194 -1.79 -14.58 10.70
CA GLN A 194 -1.20 -13.75 11.76
C GLN A 194 -1.07 -12.29 11.32
N TYR A 195 -0.56 -12.04 10.12
CA TYR A 195 -0.47 -10.68 9.55
C TYR A 195 -1.84 -10.01 9.45
N VAL A 196 -2.85 -10.73 8.93
CA VAL A 196 -4.23 -10.23 8.82
C VAL A 196 -4.82 -9.93 10.20
N GLY A 197 -4.60 -10.80 11.18
CA GLY A 197 -5.03 -10.59 12.56
C GLY A 197 -4.43 -9.32 13.16
N LYS A 198 -3.11 -9.17 13.07
CA LYS A 198 -2.39 -7.98 13.55
C LYS A 198 -2.82 -6.69 12.85
N LEU A 199 -3.12 -6.76 11.56
CA LEU A 199 -3.63 -5.60 10.81
C LEU A 199 -5.04 -5.19 11.26
N LYS A 200 -5.90 -6.15 11.61
CA LYS A 200 -7.23 -5.86 12.18
C LYS A 200 -7.13 -5.29 13.59
N GLU A 201 -6.28 -5.88 14.43
CA GLU A 201 -5.99 -5.33 15.77
C GLU A 201 -5.52 -3.88 15.69
N LEU A 202 -4.58 -3.59 14.77
CA LEU A 202 -4.07 -2.24 14.55
C LEU A 202 -5.16 -1.26 14.10
N PHE A 203 -6.08 -1.74 13.24
CA PHE A 203 -7.23 -0.95 12.81
C PHE A 203 -8.17 -0.65 13.99
N ASP A 204 -8.56 -1.67 14.74
CA ASP A 204 -9.52 -1.54 15.84
C ASP A 204 -8.99 -0.68 16.99
N GLU A 205 -7.69 -0.74 17.26
CA GLU A 205 -7.03 0.06 18.30
C GLU A 205 -6.99 1.56 17.95
N HIS A 206 -6.75 1.88 16.67
CA HIS A 206 -6.46 3.26 16.26
C HIS A 206 -7.65 3.97 15.56
N ARG A 207 -8.70 3.24 15.16
CA ARG A 207 -9.85 3.81 14.41
C ARG A 207 -10.48 5.02 15.12
N ASP A 208 -10.67 4.95 16.43
CA ASP A 208 -11.37 5.99 17.19
C ASP A 208 -10.47 7.22 17.36
N ALA A 209 -9.18 7.01 17.62
CA ALA A 209 -8.17 8.07 17.73
C ALA A 209 -7.93 8.78 16.38
N CYS A 210 -8.06 8.06 15.27
CA CYS A 210 -7.96 8.61 13.91
C CYS A 210 -9.25 9.26 13.41
N GLY A 211 -10.31 9.32 14.23
CA GLY A 211 -11.55 10.02 13.91
C GLY A 211 -12.45 9.29 12.91
N GLU A 212 -12.31 7.96 12.82
CA GLU A 212 -13.23 7.15 12.00
C GLU A 212 -14.61 7.07 12.64
N LEU A 213 -15.65 7.00 11.80
CA LEU A 213 -17.02 6.83 12.29
C LEU A 213 -17.19 5.43 12.90
N LYS A 214 -18.05 5.28 13.92
CA LYS A 214 -18.30 3.99 14.59
C LYS A 214 -18.73 2.87 13.65
N ASP A 215 -19.37 3.22 12.54
CA ASP A 215 -19.89 2.32 11.51
C ASP A 215 -18.86 2.00 10.40
N THR A 216 -17.62 2.48 10.53
CA THR A 216 -16.57 2.25 9.54
C THR A 216 -16.10 0.81 9.61
N GLU A 217 -16.35 0.05 8.55
CA GLU A 217 -15.99 -1.37 8.49
C GLU A 217 -14.69 -1.58 7.71
N LEU A 218 -13.82 -2.45 8.24
CA LEU A 218 -12.66 -3.00 7.54
C LEU A 218 -13.02 -4.37 6.92
N VAL A 219 -13.16 -4.40 5.60
CA VAL A 219 -13.47 -5.59 4.82
C VAL A 219 -12.20 -6.11 4.13
N ILE A 220 -11.84 -7.36 4.41
CA ILE A 220 -10.68 -8.02 3.80
C ILE A 220 -11.13 -9.09 2.79
N GLN A 221 -10.77 -8.90 1.51
CA GLN A 221 -11.15 -9.78 0.38
C GLN A 221 -9.97 -10.28 -0.46
#